data_AF-A0AAU8X7T7-F1
#
_entry.id   AF-A0AAU8X7T7-F1
#
_cell.length_a   1.000
_cell.length_b   1.000
_cell.length_c   1.000
_cell.angle_alpha   90.00
_cell.angle_beta   90.00
_cell.angle_gamma   90.00
#
_symmetry.space_group_name_H-M   'P 1'
#
loop_
_entity.id
_entity.type
_entity.pdbx_description
1 polymer ?
#
loop_
_entity_poly.entity_id
_entity_poly.type
_entity_poly.pdbx_seq_one_letter_code
_entity_poly.pdbx_strand_id
1 'polypeptide(L)' 'MNESLLTQASHLFEKGGNFTLADVHALEQLEAQANGEECALIGELWEAAIIAADDEAFHYLTHF' A
#
# COMPACT_ATOMS: atom_id res chain seq x y z
N MET A 1 5.00 3.32 -23.04
CA MET A 1 5.01 4.32 -21.96
C MET A 1 5.18 3.53 -20.68
N ASN A 2 6.16 3.87 -19.83
CA ASN A 2 6.21 3.29 -18.50
C ASN A 2 5.02 3.82 -17.70
N GLU A 3 4.39 2.93 -16.94
CA GLU A 3 3.33 3.27 -15.98
C GLU A 3 3.91 4.11 -14.83
N SER A 4 3.11 5.01 -14.25
CA SER A 4 3.56 5.87 -13.14
C SER A 4 3.86 5.04 -11.90
N LEU A 5 4.71 5.53 -11.00
CA LEU A 5 5.03 4.83 -9.75
C LEU A 5 3.79 4.72 -8.85
N LEU A 6 2.94 5.74 -8.89
CA LEU A 6 1.66 5.73 -8.18
C LEU A 6 0.71 4.64 -8.72
N THR A 7 0.59 4.49 -10.04
CA THR A 7 -0.27 3.44 -10.61
C THR A 7 0.26 2.05 -10.29
N GLN A 8 1.59 1.87 -10.32
CA GLN A 8 2.21 0.61 -9.86
C GLN A 8 1.93 0.34 -8.38
N ALA A 9 1.98 1.37 -7.53
CA ALA A 9 1.64 1.25 -6.10
C ALA A 9 0.17 0.87 -5.91
N SER A 10 -0.76 1.51 -6.62
CA SER A 10 -2.19 1.18 -6.57
C SER A 10 -2.48 -0.27 -6.96
N HIS A 11 -1.77 -0.80 -7.97
CA HIS A 11 -1.94 -2.20 -8.38
C HIS A 11 -1.58 -3.22 -7.30
N LEU A 12 -0.70 -2.89 -6.35
CA LEU A 12 -0.40 -3.76 -5.21
C LEU A 12 -1.63 -3.98 -4.32
N PHE A 13 -2.53 -2.99 -4.27
CA PHE A 13 -3.79 -3.04 -3.51
C PHE A 13 -4.95 -3.64 -4.32
N GLU A 14 -4.94 -3.48 -5.65
CA GLU A 14 -6.02 -3.93 -6.53
C GLU A 14 -5.92 -5.40 -6.94
N LYS A 15 -4.77 -6.06 -6.76
CA LYS A 15 -4.52 -7.43 -7.27
C LYS A 15 -5.43 -8.51 -6.68
N GLY A 16 -6.19 -8.19 -5.62
CA GLY A 16 -7.09 -9.11 -4.92
C GLY A 16 -6.34 -10.08 -4.00
N GLY A 17 -6.87 -10.26 -2.80
CA GLY A 17 -6.25 -11.05 -1.74
C GLY A 17 -5.50 -10.19 -0.72
N ASN A 18 -4.91 -10.84 0.28
CA ASN A 18 -4.27 -10.13 1.40
C ASN A 18 -3.02 -9.39 0.92
N PHE A 19 -2.84 -8.18 1.44
CA PHE A 19 -1.60 -7.42 1.26
C PHE A 19 -0.47 -8.12 2.03
N THR A 20 0.57 -8.56 1.32
CA THR A 20 1.63 -9.42 1.87
C THR A 20 2.91 -8.64 2.16
N LEU A 21 3.86 -9.26 2.87
CA LEU A 21 5.21 -8.70 3.05
C LEU A 21 5.95 -8.45 1.72
N ALA A 22 5.63 -9.21 0.67
CA ALA A 22 6.20 -8.98 -0.65
C ALA A 22 5.67 -7.67 -1.27
N ASP A 23 4.40 -7.32 -0.97
CA ASP A 23 3.78 -6.09 -1.45
C ASP A 23 4.30 -4.86 -0.70
N VAL A 24 4.55 -5.00 0.60
CA VAL A 24 5.26 -4.02 1.43
C VAL A 24 6.63 -3.69 0.81
N HIS A 25 7.45 -4.71 0.51
CA HIS A 25 8.76 -4.49 -0.11
C HIS A 25 8.68 -3.88 -1.52
N ALA A 26 7.67 -4.25 -2.31
CA ALA A 26 7.44 -3.64 -3.61
C ALA A 26 7.08 -2.15 -3.47
N LEU A 27 6.22 -1.81 -2.50
CA LEU A 27 5.83 -0.44 -2.21
C LEU A 27 7.01 0.41 -1.71
N GLU A 28 7.85 -0.13 -0.82
CA GLU A 28 9.10 0.54 -0.38
C GLU A 28 10.03 0.87 -1.56
N GLN A 29 10.15 -0.04 -2.52
CA GLN A 29 10.97 0.20 -3.72
C GLN A 29 10.38 1.26 -4.63
N LEU A 30 9.05 1.33 -4.75
CA LEU A 30 8.37 2.35 -5.54
C LEU A 30 8.50 3.73 -4.89
N GLU A 31 8.31 3.80 -3.58
CA GLU A 31 8.48 5.03 -2.80
C GLU A 31 9.91 5.58 -2.91
N ALA A 32 10.93 4.73 -2.78
CA ALA A 32 12.33 5.13 -2.92
C ALA A 32 12.69 5.71 -4.30
N GLN A 33 11.88 5.42 -5.33
CA GLN A 33 12.04 5.94 -6.68
C GLN A 33 11.18 7.18 -6.93
N ALA A 34 10.11 7.36 -6.15
CA ALA A 34 9.17 8.44 -6.31
C ALA A 34 9.74 9.77 -5.78
N ASN A 35 9.32 10.86 -6.40
CA ASN A 35 9.73 12.21 -6.00
C ASN A 35 8.56 13.18 -6.15
N GLY A 36 8.55 14.24 -5.34
CA GLY A 36 7.52 15.26 -5.40
C GLY A 36 6.14 14.71 -5.05
N GLU A 37 5.14 15.01 -5.89
CA GLU A 37 3.74 14.67 -5.67
C GLU A 37 3.49 13.15 -5.65
N GLU A 38 4.15 12.37 -6.50
CA GLU A 38 4.00 10.91 -6.49
C GLU A 38 4.49 10.28 -5.17
N CYS A 39 5.56 10.82 -4.59
CA CYS A 39 6.06 10.34 -3.30
C CYS A 39 5.05 10.62 -2.18
N ALA A 40 4.42 11.80 -2.20
CA ALA A 40 3.37 12.15 -1.23
C ALA A 40 2.16 11.21 -1.36
N LEU A 41 1.70 10.95 -2.58
CA LEU A 41 0.56 10.07 -2.84
C LEU A 41 0.85 8.60 -2.49
N ILE A 42 2.09 8.12 -2.69
CA ILE A 42 2.51 6.80 -2.21
C ILE A 42 2.54 6.74 -0.68
N GLY A 43 2.93 7.83 -0.01
CA GLY A 43 2.82 7.96 1.45
C GLY A 43 1.38 7.89 1.94
N GLU A 44 0.43 8.52 1.24
CA GLU A 44 -1.01 8.41 1.57
C GLU A 44 -1.52 6.97 1.42
N LEU A 45 -1.04 6.23 0.42
CA LEU A 45 -1.36 4.80 0.26
C LEU A 45 -0.84 3.96 1.43
N TRP A 46 0.34 4.27 1.96
CA TRP A 46 0.86 3.62 3.18
C TRP A 46 -0.04 3.83 4.39
N GLU A 47 -0.46 5.07 4.63
CA GLU A 47 -1.34 5.39 5.76
C GLU A 47 -2.67 4.65 5.64
N ALA A 48 -3.27 4.65 4.45
CA ALA A 48 -4.52 3.94 4.19
C ALA A 48 -4.37 2.42 4.42
N ALA A 49 -3.25 1.82 3.99
CA ALA A 49 -2.97 0.41 4.17
C ALA A 49 -2.84 0.02 5.66
N ILE A 50 -2.17 0.86 6.45
CA ILE A 50 -1.99 0.64 7.89
C ILE A 50 -3.33 0.72 8.62
N ILE A 51 -4.16 1.72 8.31
CA ILE A 51 -5.50 1.86 8.90
C ILE A 51 -6.35 0.64 8.58
N ALA A 52 -6.36 0.19 7.33
CA ALA A 52 -7.11 -0.99 6.93
C ALA A 52 -6.65 -2.26 7.66
N ALA A 53 -5.33 -2.43 7.84
CA ALA A 53 -4.77 -3.56 8.58
C ALA A 53 -5.10 -3.52 10.08
N ASP A 54 -5.09 -2.33 10.70
CA ASP A 54 -5.47 -2.15 12.11
C ASP A 54 -6.96 -2.44 12.32
N ASP A 55 -7.83 -1.97 11.42
CA ASP A 55 -9.27 -2.27 11.45
C ASP A 55 -9.53 -3.78 11.30
N GLU A 56 -8.83 -4.46 10.39
CA GLU A 56 -8.93 -5.92 10.22
C GLU A 56 -8.47 -6.67 11.48
N ALA A 57 -7.34 -6.25 12.06
CA ALA A 57 -6.82 -6.83 13.31
C ALA A 57 -7.79 -6.61 14.48
N PHE A 58 -8.36 -5.41 14.61
CA PHE A 58 -9.36 -5.10 15.62
C PHE A 58 -10.60 -5.97 15.46
N HIS A 59 -11.10 -6.14 14.23
CA HIS A 59 -12.23 -7.02 13.96
C HIS A 59 -11.96 -8.47 14.35
N TYR A 60 -10.76 -8.98 14.06
CA TYR A 60 -10.35 -10.33 14.45
C TYR A 60 -10.23 -10.51 15.97
N LEU A 61 -9.68 -9.52 16.67
CA LEU A 61 -9.47 -9.57 18.13
C LEU A 61 -10.76 -9.37 18.94
N THR A 62 -11.79 -8.75 18.35
CA THR A 62 -13.05 -8.42 19.04
C THR A 62 -14.22 -9.33 18.66
N HIS A 63 -14.11 -10.12 17.59
CA HIS A 63 -15.04 -11.21 17.32
C HIS A 63 -14.73 -12.43 18.22
N PHE A 64 -15.37 -12.47 19.40
CA PHE A 64 -15.51 -13.65 20.27
C PHE A 64 -16.92 -14.25 20.16
#